data_AF-A0A951S8Q8-F1
#
_entry.id   AF-A0A951S8Q8-F1
#
_cell.length_a   1.000
_cell.length_b   1.000
_cell.length_c   1.000
_cell.angle_alpha   90.00
_cell.angle_beta   90.00
_cell.angle_gamma   90.00
#
_symmetry.space_group_name_H-M   'P 1'
#
loop_
_entity.id
_entity.type
_entity.pdbx_description
1 polymer ?
#
loop_
_entity_poly.entity_id
_entity_poly.type
_entity_poly.pdbx_seq_one_letter_code
_entity_poly.pdbx_strand_id
1 'polypeptide(L)'
;IALLLLSIVFYFLEKRNTKLDEVDVSEHYTNKIIITGKHNFIWLALIIASVFIDPNVLEGVPYIELHGKKISFIREFIQIAIAFIAYKGANKNALKSNEFDFEPIKEVGFLFVGIFMSMIPALQLLEYAGSHVSEPLSHGLIYWGAGVFSSVLDNAPTYVNFLALSLSMFGFSVSDLQQIHTFLSSDNRIYIEALSVGSVFFGAMTYIGNGPNFMVKAIAEQQGVKMPGFFAYIVKYTLPFLLPVLAIIWLLFFSSLF
;
A
#
# COMPACT_ATOMS: atom_id res chain seq x y z
N ILE A 1 -11.87 -0.78 -13.06
CA ILE A 1 -12.89 0.29 -13.04
C ILE A 1 -12.35 1.58 -12.41
N ALA A 2 -11.83 1.56 -11.17
CA ALA A 2 -11.31 2.77 -10.51
C ALA A 2 -10.27 3.54 -11.34
N LEU A 3 -9.25 2.85 -11.85
CA LEU A 3 -8.22 3.46 -12.72
C LEU A 3 -8.83 4.09 -13.98
N LEU A 4 -9.79 3.43 -14.64
CA LEU A 4 -10.47 3.97 -15.81
C LEU A 4 -11.21 5.27 -15.47
N LEU A 5 -11.99 5.26 -14.38
CA LEU A 5 -12.73 6.44 -13.93
C LEU A 5 -11.78 7.61 -13.59
N LEU A 6 -10.69 7.32 -12.88
CA LEU A 6 -9.69 8.33 -12.52
C LEU A 6 -8.97 8.88 -13.76
N SER A 7 -8.60 8.03 -14.72
CA SER A 7 -8.02 8.47 -16.00
C SER A 7 -8.97 9.36 -16.79
N ILE A 8 -10.28 9.06 -16.79
CA ILE A 8 -11.29 9.91 -17.42
C ILE A 8 -11.35 11.28 -16.73
N VAL A 9 -11.39 11.30 -15.40
CA VAL A 9 -11.36 12.55 -14.61
C VAL A 9 -10.11 13.37 -14.94
N PHE A 10 -8.93 12.76 -14.93
CA PHE A 10 -7.68 13.45 -15.24
C PHE A 10 -7.63 13.95 -16.68
N TYR A 11 -8.10 13.18 -17.66
CA TYR A 11 -8.18 13.62 -19.05
C TYR A 11 -9.00 14.91 -19.19
N PHE A 12 -10.16 15.00 -18.52
CA PHE A 12 -10.97 16.22 -18.57
C PHE A 12 -10.36 17.39 -17.79
N LEU A 13 -9.72 17.12 -16.64
CA LEU A 13 -9.02 18.16 -15.88
C LEU A 13 -7.84 18.74 -16.66
N GLU A 14 -7.02 17.89 -17.27
CA GLU A 14 -5.91 18.28 -18.13
C GLU A 14 -6.40 19.07 -19.33
N LYS A 15 -7.43 18.57 -20.03
CA LYS A 15 -8.05 19.28 -21.15
C LYS A 15 -8.56 20.66 -20.74
N ARG A 16 -9.11 20.83 -19.53
CA ARG A 16 -9.58 22.13 -19.03
C ARG A 16 -8.43 23.07 -18.62
N ASN A 17 -7.33 22.52 -18.16
CA ASN A 17 -6.14 23.25 -17.74
C ASN A 17 -5.16 23.57 -18.89
N THR A 18 -5.60 23.46 -20.15
CA THR A 18 -4.78 23.73 -21.36
C THR A 18 -4.38 25.20 -21.57
N LYS A 19 -4.75 26.12 -20.68
CA LYS A 19 -3.93 27.34 -20.51
C LYS A 19 -2.68 26.96 -19.74
N LEU A 20 -1.79 26.22 -20.41
CA LEU A 20 -0.40 26.19 -20.02
C LEU A 20 0.04 27.65 -20.11
N ASP A 21 0.49 28.24 -19.00
CA ASP A 21 1.44 29.34 -19.11
C ASP A 21 2.49 28.88 -20.14
N GLU A 22 2.90 29.76 -21.06
CA GLU A 22 3.99 29.45 -21.99
C GLU A 22 5.21 29.07 -21.14
N VAL A 23 5.33 27.77 -20.85
CA VAL A 23 6.52 27.21 -20.22
C VAL A 23 7.58 27.49 -21.25
N ASP A 24 8.59 28.26 -20.88
CA ASP A 24 9.72 28.56 -21.75
C ASP A 24 10.31 27.24 -22.23
N VAL A 25 9.95 26.84 -23.46
CA VAL A 25 10.40 25.58 -24.10
C VAL A 25 11.82 25.75 -24.65
N SER A 26 12.59 26.71 -24.13
CA SER A 26 13.98 26.95 -24.53
C SER A 26 14.87 25.72 -24.28
N GLU A 27 14.45 24.78 -23.44
CA GLU A 27 15.08 23.46 -23.35
C GLU A 27 14.73 22.57 -24.54
N HIS A 28 15.68 22.40 -25.46
CA HIS A 28 15.63 21.41 -26.51
C HIS A 28 15.74 19.98 -25.92
N TYR A 29 14.61 19.39 -25.57
CA TYR A 29 14.55 17.99 -25.19
C TYR A 29 14.87 17.12 -26.40
N THR A 30 15.89 16.27 -26.28
CA THR A 30 16.33 15.38 -27.36
C THR A 30 15.33 14.26 -27.70
N ASN A 31 14.21 14.17 -26.98
CA ASN A 31 13.21 13.08 -27.02
C ASN A 31 13.82 11.67 -26.87
N LYS A 32 15.07 11.55 -26.39
CA LYS A 32 15.75 10.28 -26.15
C LYS A 32 15.55 9.87 -24.69
N ILE A 33 14.72 8.86 -24.48
CA ILE A 33 14.60 8.20 -23.18
C ILE A 33 15.78 7.23 -23.02
N ILE A 34 16.72 7.56 -22.14
CA ILE A 34 17.86 6.70 -21.82
C ILE A 34 17.68 6.14 -20.41
N ILE A 35 17.57 4.83 -20.31
CA ILE A 35 17.53 4.13 -19.02
C ILE A 35 18.94 3.62 -18.71
N THR A 36 19.59 4.24 -17.73
CA THR A 36 20.88 3.81 -17.20
C THR A 36 20.67 2.82 -16.05
N GLY A 37 21.45 1.74 -16.00
CA GLY A 37 21.33 0.73 -14.93
C GLY A 37 20.25 -0.33 -15.14
N LYS A 38 19.91 -0.66 -16.40
CA LYS A 38 18.90 -1.68 -16.74
C LYS A 38 19.09 -3.04 -16.04
N HIS A 39 20.31 -3.42 -15.69
CA HIS A 39 20.57 -4.65 -14.95
C HIS A 39 19.91 -4.66 -13.55
N ASN A 40 19.58 -3.50 -12.98
CA ASN A 40 18.86 -3.42 -11.70
C ASN A 40 17.44 -4.00 -11.76
N PHE A 41 16.84 -4.13 -12.96
CA PHE A 41 15.59 -4.86 -13.12
C PHE A 41 15.72 -6.34 -12.77
N ILE A 42 16.92 -6.93 -12.93
CA ILE A 42 17.19 -8.31 -12.49
C ILE A 42 17.13 -8.38 -10.97
N TRP A 43 17.79 -7.46 -10.27
CA TRP A 43 17.74 -7.40 -8.80
C TRP A 43 16.32 -7.20 -8.28
N LEU A 44 15.54 -6.33 -8.91
CA LEU A 44 14.13 -6.13 -8.58
C LEU A 44 13.32 -7.43 -8.76
N ALA A 45 13.49 -8.12 -9.90
CA ALA A 45 12.81 -9.38 -10.15
C ALA A 45 13.20 -10.46 -9.12
N LEU A 46 14.47 -10.53 -8.73
CA LEU A 46 14.94 -11.46 -7.71
C LEU A 46 14.38 -11.14 -6.32
N ILE A 47 14.28 -9.86 -5.94
CA ILE A 47 13.62 -9.45 -4.69
C ILE A 47 12.15 -9.88 -4.70
N ILE A 48 11.42 -9.61 -5.79
CA ILE A 48 10.01 -10.00 -5.91
C ILE A 48 9.86 -11.53 -5.85
N ALA A 49 10.70 -12.28 -6.57
CA ALA A 49 10.67 -13.74 -6.56
C ALA A 49 11.00 -14.31 -5.18
N SER A 50 11.92 -13.68 -4.43
CA SER A 50 12.32 -14.13 -3.10
C SER A 50 11.17 -14.09 -2.09
N VAL A 51 10.14 -13.26 -2.29
CA VAL A 51 8.96 -13.18 -1.41
C VAL A 51 8.27 -14.54 -1.28
N PHE A 52 8.30 -15.36 -2.34
CA PHE A 52 7.68 -16.68 -2.36
C PHE A 52 8.53 -17.78 -1.70
N ILE A 53 9.80 -17.50 -1.35
CA ILE A 53 10.71 -18.45 -0.68
C ILE A 53 10.36 -18.50 0.82
N ASP A 54 9.20 -19.07 1.11
CA ASP A 54 8.66 -19.22 2.46
C ASP A 54 8.20 -20.68 2.65
N PRO A 55 8.54 -21.35 3.76
CA PRO A 55 8.14 -22.76 4.00
C PRO A 55 6.62 -22.98 4.10
N ASN A 56 5.83 -21.92 4.24
CA ASN A 56 4.37 -21.97 4.21
C ASN A 56 3.79 -21.84 2.80
N VAL A 57 4.63 -21.51 1.80
CA VAL A 57 4.24 -21.33 0.39
C VAL A 57 4.91 -22.37 -0.52
N LEU A 58 6.22 -22.59 -0.33
CA LEU A 58 7.03 -23.52 -1.11
C LEU A 58 7.51 -24.69 -0.24
N GLU A 59 7.21 -25.91 -0.69
CA GLU A 59 7.77 -27.11 -0.08
C GLU A 59 9.29 -27.19 -0.30
N GLY A 60 10.03 -27.65 0.71
CA GLY A 60 11.48 -27.85 0.63
C GLY A 60 12.34 -26.65 1.08
N VAL A 61 11.73 -25.49 1.40
CA VAL A 61 12.46 -24.40 2.06
C VAL A 61 12.80 -24.82 3.49
N PRO A 62 14.07 -24.76 3.93
CA PRO A 62 14.44 -25.10 5.31
C PRO A 62 13.74 -24.20 6.33
N TYR A 63 13.22 -24.80 7.38
CA TYR A 63 12.52 -24.10 8.46
C TYR A 63 12.82 -24.71 9.82
N ILE A 64 12.56 -23.92 10.86
CA ILE A 64 12.51 -24.34 12.26
C ILE A 64 11.04 -24.38 12.65
N GLU A 65 10.60 -25.48 13.22
CA GLU A 65 9.25 -25.60 13.77
C GLU A 65 9.22 -25.08 15.21
N LEU A 66 8.44 -24.04 15.47
CA LEU A 66 8.27 -23.44 16.79
C LEU A 66 6.79 -23.23 17.06
N HIS A 67 6.25 -23.84 18.12
CA HIS A 67 4.83 -23.77 18.49
C HIS A 67 3.87 -24.11 17.32
N GLY A 68 4.21 -25.12 16.51
CA GLY A 68 3.41 -25.53 15.35
C GLY A 68 3.49 -24.56 14.15
N LYS A 69 4.37 -23.55 14.20
CA LYS A 69 4.62 -22.62 13.09
C LYS A 69 5.96 -22.92 12.42
N LYS A 70 5.97 -22.92 11.09
CA LYS A 70 7.20 -23.05 10.29
C LYS A 70 7.83 -21.67 10.14
N ILE A 71 8.98 -21.45 10.78
CA ILE A 71 9.71 -20.18 10.75
C ILE A 71 10.99 -20.36 9.92
N SER A 72 11.24 -19.44 8.98
CA SER A 72 12.47 -19.39 8.19
C SER A 72 12.92 -17.95 8.02
N PHE A 73 14.23 -17.73 8.00
CA PHE A 73 14.86 -16.42 7.76
C PHE A 73 15.62 -16.38 6.42
N ILE A 74 15.43 -17.40 5.57
CA ILE A 74 16.14 -17.53 4.30
C ILE A 74 15.74 -16.42 3.34
N ARG A 75 14.45 -16.09 3.27
CA ARG A 75 13.92 -14.98 2.45
C ARG A 75 14.60 -13.66 2.80
N GLU A 76 14.63 -13.31 4.08
CA GLU A 76 15.20 -12.07 4.59
C GLU A 76 16.70 -12.00 4.29
N PHE A 77 17.42 -13.11 4.50
CA PHE A 77 18.84 -13.20 4.15
C PHE A 77 19.08 -12.98 2.65
N ILE A 78 18.29 -13.62 1.78
CA ILE A 78 18.36 -13.45 0.33
C ILE A 78 18.09 -11.99 -0.06
N GLN A 79 17.05 -11.36 0.51
CA GLN A 79 16.69 -9.97 0.21
C GLN A 79 17.78 -8.99 0.63
N ILE A 80 18.35 -9.17 1.83
CA ILE A 80 19.47 -8.35 2.31
C ILE A 80 20.70 -8.54 1.42
N ALA A 81 21.02 -9.78 1.05
CA ALA A 81 22.13 -10.07 0.15
C ALA A 81 21.94 -9.43 -1.24
N ILE A 82 20.75 -9.53 -1.82
CA ILE A 82 20.43 -8.88 -3.10
C ILE A 82 20.54 -7.37 -2.97
N ALA A 83 19.96 -6.77 -1.93
CA ALA A 83 20.03 -5.32 -1.72
C ALA A 83 21.48 -4.83 -1.61
N PHE A 84 22.33 -5.56 -0.86
CA PHE A 84 23.75 -5.24 -0.71
C PHE A 84 24.52 -5.36 -2.04
N ILE A 85 24.32 -6.46 -2.77
CA ILE A 85 24.99 -6.68 -4.06
C ILE A 85 24.53 -5.67 -5.11
N ALA A 86 23.22 -5.40 -5.17
CA ALA A 86 22.62 -4.42 -6.06
C ALA A 86 23.16 -3.01 -5.81
N TYR A 87 23.25 -2.59 -4.55
CA TYR A 87 23.83 -1.29 -4.21
C TYR A 87 25.32 -1.20 -4.59
N LYS A 88 26.10 -2.25 -4.29
CA LYS A 88 27.52 -2.29 -4.63
C LYS A 88 27.77 -2.28 -6.14
N GLY A 89 26.88 -2.92 -6.91
CA GLY A 89 26.93 -2.98 -8.37
C GLY A 89 26.32 -1.78 -9.08
N ALA A 90 25.63 -0.89 -8.36
CA ALA A 90 24.93 0.24 -8.96
C ALA A 90 25.87 1.28 -9.58
N ASN A 91 25.40 1.93 -10.64
CA ASN A 91 26.14 3.01 -11.28
C ASN A 91 26.16 4.26 -10.38
N LYS A 92 27.36 4.62 -9.88
CA LYS A 92 27.55 5.76 -8.96
C LYS A 92 27.12 7.11 -9.56
N ASN A 93 27.29 7.30 -10.86
CA ASN A 93 26.85 8.54 -11.53
C ASN A 93 25.32 8.59 -11.55
N ALA A 94 24.66 7.48 -11.87
CA ALA A 94 23.19 7.41 -11.83
C ALA A 94 22.64 7.64 -10.42
N LEU A 95 23.26 7.08 -9.38
CA LEU A 95 22.85 7.33 -7.99
C LEU A 95 23.01 8.81 -7.61
N LYS A 96 24.15 9.43 -7.95
CA LYS A 96 24.39 10.86 -7.68
C LYS A 96 23.42 11.77 -8.44
N SER A 97 23.16 11.47 -9.72
CA SER A 97 22.22 12.24 -10.54
C SER A 97 20.77 12.14 -10.07
N ASN A 98 20.42 11.08 -9.34
CA ASN A 98 19.11 10.91 -8.71
C ASN A 98 19.10 11.37 -7.24
N GLU A 99 20.16 12.03 -6.76
CA GLU A 99 20.30 12.47 -5.35
C GLU A 99 20.03 11.35 -4.33
N PHE A 100 20.46 10.13 -4.65
CA PHE A 100 20.20 8.97 -3.81
C PHE A 100 20.83 9.11 -2.41
N ASP A 101 19.99 8.99 -1.38
CA ASP A 101 20.37 8.94 0.03
C ASP A 101 19.66 7.78 0.76
N PHE A 102 20.27 7.27 1.83
CA PHE A 102 19.67 6.24 2.68
C PHE A 102 18.76 6.80 3.77
N GLU A 103 18.80 8.11 4.05
CA GLU A 103 18.00 8.74 5.08
C GLU A 103 16.49 8.48 4.92
N PRO A 104 15.89 8.61 3.71
CA PRO A 104 14.47 8.29 3.53
C PRO A 104 14.14 6.83 3.88
N ILE A 105 15.05 5.89 3.60
CA ILE A 105 14.85 4.46 3.92
C ILE A 105 14.91 4.24 5.44
N LYS A 106 15.84 4.91 6.13
CA LYS A 106 15.95 4.83 7.60
C LYS A 106 14.70 5.42 8.27
N GLU A 107 14.26 6.59 7.84
CA GLU A 107 13.06 7.24 8.35
C GLU A 107 11.83 6.33 8.22
N VAL A 108 11.62 5.77 7.02
CA VAL A 108 10.54 4.80 6.77
C VAL A 108 10.71 3.56 7.66
N GLY A 109 11.92 3.02 7.81
CA GLY A 109 12.18 1.87 8.67
C GLY A 109 11.81 2.12 10.14
N PHE A 110 12.23 3.25 10.72
CA PHE A 110 11.89 3.62 12.09
C PHE A 110 10.38 3.89 12.27
N LEU A 111 9.75 4.52 11.28
CA LEU A 111 8.31 4.76 11.27
C LEU A 111 7.53 3.43 11.33
N PHE A 112 7.89 2.46 10.48
CA PHE A 112 7.24 1.15 10.45
C PHE A 112 7.44 0.39 11.77
N VAL A 113 8.65 0.39 12.33
CA VAL A 113 8.91 -0.21 13.65
C VAL A 113 8.00 0.40 14.72
N GLY A 114 7.88 1.74 14.77
CA GLY A 114 7.01 2.43 15.72
C GLY A 114 5.51 2.12 15.53
N ILE A 115 5.02 2.11 14.28
CA ILE A 115 3.61 1.82 13.97
C ILE A 115 3.27 0.37 14.31
N PHE A 116 4.08 -0.61 13.88
CA PHE A 116 3.78 -2.02 14.13
C PHE A 116 3.88 -2.39 15.61
N MET A 117 4.82 -1.80 16.37
CA MET A 117 4.85 -2.01 17.83
C MET A 117 3.63 -1.40 18.53
N SER A 118 3.21 -0.19 18.14
CA SER A 118 2.04 0.45 18.74
C SER A 118 0.71 -0.17 18.30
N MET A 119 0.69 -0.94 17.22
CA MET A 119 -0.47 -1.66 16.72
C MET A 119 -0.81 -2.93 17.53
N ILE A 120 0.13 -3.53 18.28
CA ILE A 120 -0.12 -4.79 19.01
C ILE A 120 -1.35 -4.69 19.94
N PRO A 121 -1.49 -3.66 20.81
CA PRO A 121 -2.68 -3.51 21.64
C PRO A 121 -3.95 -3.23 20.82
N ALA A 122 -3.83 -2.52 19.70
CA ALA A 122 -4.95 -2.23 18.81
C ALA A 122 -5.48 -3.51 18.15
N LEU A 123 -4.59 -4.42 17.72
CA LEU A 123 -4.95 -5.73 17.20
C LEU A 123 -5.73 -6.54 18.24
N GLN A 124 -5.20 -6.62 19.46
CA GLN A 124 -5.87 -7.34 20.55
C GLN A 124 -7.24 -6.75 20.87
N LEU A 125 -7.37 -5.43 20.87
CA LEU A 125 -8.64 -4.76 21.08
C LEU A 125 -9.64 -5.05 19.96
N LEU A 126 -9.21 -5.06 18.71
CA LEU A 126 -10.07 -5.34 17.56
C LEU A 126 -10.47 -6.82 17.48
N GLU A 127 -9.56 -7.74 17.80
CA GLU A 127 -9.88 -9.17 17.95
C GLU A 127 -10.92 -9.38 19.04
N TYR A 128 -10.73 -8.76 20.21
CA TYR A 128 -11.70 -8.82 21.30
C TYR A 128 -13.04 -8.20 20.89
N ALA A 129 -13.04 -7.01 20.30
CA ALA A 129 -14.26 -6.34 19.88
C ALA A 129 -15.01 -7.18 18.83
N GLY A 130 -14.30 -7.73 17.84
CA GLY A 130 -14.86 -8.58 16.81
C GLY A 130 -15.44 -9.88 17.37
N SER A 131 -14.80 -10.52 18.34
CA SER A 131 -15.35 -11.74 18.96
C SER A 131 -16.58 -11.49 19.83
N HIS A 132 -16.90 -10.22 20.15
CA HIS A 132 -18.02 -9.82 21.01
C HIS A 132 -19.13 -9.09 20.25
N VAL A 133 -19.06 -8.99 18.92
CA VAL A 133 -20.19 -8.46 18.14
C VAL A 133 -21.30 -9.52 18.10
N SER A 134 -22.56 -9.10 18.31
CA SER A 134 -23.71 -9.98 18.22
C SER A 134 -23.99 -10.42 16.77
N GLU A 135 -23.69 -9.55 15.82
CA GLU A 135 -23.81 -9.80 14.38
C GLU A 135 -22.56 -9.24 13.66
N PRO A 136 -22.04 -9.93 12.64
CA PRO A 136 -20.93 -9.42 11.85
C PRO A 136 -21.26 -8.07 11.23
N LEU A 137 -20.31 -7.15 11.26
CA LEU A 137 -20.39 -5.90 10.48
C LEU A 137 -20.56 -6.25 9.00
N SER A 138 -21.21 -5.40 8.21
CA SER A 138 -21.32 -5.64 6.77
C SER A 138 -19.96 -5.47 6.07
N HIS A 139 -19.73 -6.21 4.98
CA HIS A 139 -18.54 -6.02 4.14
C HIS A 139 -18.42 -4.58 3.62
N GLY A 140 -19.55 -3.88 3.41
CA GLY A 140 -19.57 -2.46 3.06
C GLY A 140 -19.00 -1.56 4.17
N LEU A 141 -19.28 -1.87 5.43
CA LEU A 141 -18.69 -1.16 6.56
C LEU A 141 -17.21 -1.49 6.73
N ILE A 142 -16.79 -2.73 6.43
CA ILE A 142 -15.36 -3.09 6.38
C ILE A 142 -14.63 -2.30 5.28
N TYR A 143 -15.22 -2.16 4.09
CA TYR A 143 -14.67 -1.33 3.02
C TYR A 143 -14.44 0.12 3.45
N TRP A 144 -15.48 0.78 3.99
CA TRP A 144 -15.40 2.19 4.41
C TRP A 144 -14.53 2.37 5.64
N GLY A 145 -14.65 1.48 6.63
CA GLY A 145 -13.88 1.51 7.86
C GLY A 145 -12.39 1.35 7.57
N ALA A 146 -12.01 0.27 6.87
CA ALA A 146 -10.62 0.08 6.44
C ALA A 146 -10.16 1.28 5.60
N GLY A 147 -10.98 1.75 4.67
CA GLY A 147 -10.64 2.89 3.84
C GLY A 147 -10.32 4.17 4.64
N VAL A 148 -11.20 4.57 5.56
CA VAL A 148 -11.00 5.77 6.38
C VAL A 148 -9.74 5.65 7.22
N PHE A 149 -9.49 4.51 7.87
CA PHE A 149 -8.26 4.31 8.64
C PHE A 149 -7.00 4.31 7.75
N SER A 150 -7.07 3.68 6.57
CA SER A 150 -5.96 3.64 5.61
C SER A 150 -5.59 4.99 5.06
N SER A 151 -6.54 5.93 5.02
CA SER A 151 -6.26 7.30 4.60
C SER A 151 -5.27 8.03 5.52
N VAL A 152 -4.99 7.50 6.71
CA VAL A 152 -4.14 8.11 7.74
C VAL A 152 -3.04 7.18 8.28
N LEU A 153 -3.34 5.89 8.48
CA LEU A 153 -2.51 4.96 9.27
C LEU A 153 -1.46 4.18 8.45
N ASP A 154 -1.51 4.23 7.12
CA ASP A 154 -0.89 3.29 6.16
C ASP A 154 -1.72 2.04 5.88
N ASN A 155 -1.57 1.53 4.65
CA ASN A 155 -2.34 0.40 4.12
C ASN A 155 -2.02 -0.92 4.83
N ALA A 156 -0.75 -1.17 5.16
CA ALA A 156 -0.35 -2.43 5.79
C ALA A 156 -0.92 -2.61 7.21
N PRO A 157 -0.70 -1.69 8.16
CA PRO A 157 -1.28 -1.81 9.50
C PRO A 157 -2.80 -1.78 9.48
N THR A 158 -3.41 -0.99 8.60
CA THR A 158 -4.87 -0.98 8.42
C THR A 158 -5.38 -2.35 7.97
N TYR A 159 -4.74 -2.97 6.99
CA TYR A 159 -5.12 -4.28 6.49
C TYR A 159 -5.08 -5.34 7.59
N VAL A 160 -3.99 -5.41 8.36
CA VAL A 160 -3.83 -6.42 9.41
C VAL A 160 -4.86 -6.23 10.54
N ASN A 161 -5.12 -4.98 10.96
CA ASN A 161 -6.13 -4.66 11.97
C ASN A 161 -7.54 -5.09 11.54
N PHE A 162 -7.94 -4.72 10.33
CA PHE A 162 -9.28 -5.06 9.84
C PHE A 162 -9.39 -6.53 9.40
N LEU A 163 -8.29 -7.20 9.06
CA LEU A 163 -8.26 -8.65 8.86
C LEU A 163 -8.54 -9.37 10.19
N ALA A 164 -7.88 -8.95 11.27
CA ALA A 164 -8.11 -9.49 12.60
C ALA A 164 -9.55 -9.27 13.08
N LEU A 165 -10.09 -8.06 12.87
CA LEU A 165 -11.51 -7.77 13.09
C LEU A 165 -12.41 -8.68 12.24
N SER A 166 -12.15 -8.78 10.94
CA SER A 166 -12.97 -9.57 10.00
C SER A 166 -12.98 -11.05 10.34
N LEU A 167 -11.87 -11.63 10.76
CA LEU A 167 -11.79 -13.04 11.15
C LEU A 167 -12.51 -13.27 12.50
N SER A 168 -12.27 -12.41 13.48
CA SER A 168 -12.80 -12.58 14.84
C SER A 168 -14.32 -12.45 14.92
N MET A 169 -14.95 -11.62 14.07
CA MET A 169 -16.42 -11.55 13.93
C MET A 169 -17.07 -12.89 13.55
N PHE A 170 -16.29 -13.81 12.97
CA PHE A 170 -16.75 -15.14 12.56
C PHE A 170 -16.07 -16.26 13.38
N GLY A 171 -15.42 -15.93 14.49
CA GLY A 171 -14.76 -16.89 15.37
C GLY A 171 -13.43 -17.45 14.83
N PHE A 172 -12.84 -16.82 13.82
CA PHE A 172 -11.53 -17.20 13.29
C PHE A 172 -10.41 -16.33 13.87
N SER A 173 -9.17 -16.86 13.86
CA SER A 173 -7.97 -16.15 14.30
C SER A 173 -7.07 -15.76 13.13
N VAL A 174 -6.55 -14.53 13.15
CA VAL A 174 -5.49 -14.07 12.23
C VAL A 174 -4.14 -14.77 12.47
N SER A 175 -3.99 -15.44 13.61
CA SER A 175 -2.75 -16.11 13.98
C SER A 175 -2.65 -17.56 13.47
N ASP A 176 -3.72 -18.08 12.86
CA ASP A 176 -3.86 -19.43 12.34
C ASP A 176 -4.10 -19.39 10.81
N LEU A 177 -3.09 -19.81 10.04
CA LEU A 177 -3.14 -19.80 8.57
C LEU A 177 -4.26 -20.70 8.03
N GLN A 178 -4.54 -21.84 8.68
CA GLN A 178 -5.59 -22.75 8.21
C GLN A 178 -6.96 -22.09 8.32
N GLN A 179 -7.21 -21.38 9.42
CA GLN A 179 -8.44 -20.62 9.64
C GLN A 179 -8.61 -19.49 8.61
N ILE A 180 -7.52 -18.78 8.27
CA ILE A 180 -7.55 -17.78 7.20
C ILE A 180 -7.91 -18.43 5.86
N HIS A 181 -7.33 -19.59 5.53
CA HIS A 181 -7.66 -20.31 4.30
C HIS A 181 -9.12 -20.79 4.27
N THR A 182 -9.65 -21.26 5.40
CA THR A 182 -11.07 -21.63 5.53
C THR A 182 -11.97 -20.42 5.32
N PHE A 183 -11.64 -19.28 5.93
CA PHE A 183 -12.39 -18.03 5.76
C PHE A 183 -12.43 -17.58 4.29
N LEU A 184 -11.28 -17.61 3.61
CA LEU A 184 -11.13 -17.27 2.19
C LEU A 184 -11.86 -18.22 1.23
N SER A 185 -12.07 -19.47 1.65
CA SER A 185 -12.75 -20.50 0.85
C SER A 185 -14.26 -20.51 1.08
N SER A 186 -14.77 -19.70 2.00
CA SER A 186 -16.19 -19.56 2.32
C SER A 186 -16.80 -18.32 1.65
N ASP A 187 -18.11 -18.13 1.80
CA ASP A 187 -18.81 -16.92 1.35
C ASP A 187 -18.30 -15.65 2.04
N ASN A 188 -17.51 -15.78 3.11
CA ASN A 188 -16.87 -14.65 3.79
C ASN A 188 -15.72 -14.02 2.99
N ARG A 189 -15.31 -14.61 1.86
CA ARG A 189 -14.29 -14.04 0.96
C ARG A 189 -14.56 -12.57 0.58
N ILE A 190 -15.83 -12.19 0.44
CA ILE A 190 -16.25 -10.82 0.11
C ILE A 190 -15.74 -9.78 1.13
N TYR A 191 -15.55 -10.17 2.40
CA TYR A 191 -14.97 -9.32 3.44
C TYR A 191 -13.50 -8.99 3.17
N ILE A 192 -12.74 -9.99 2.71
CA ILE A 192 -11.32 -9.80 2.40
C ILE A 192 -11.16 -8.99 1.12
N GLU A 193 -12.04 -9.17 0.14
CA GLU A 193 -12.06 -8.35 -1.07
C GLU A 193 -12.39 -6.88 -0.73
N ALA A 194 -13.44 -6.64 0.06
CA ALA A 194 -13.83 -5.33 0.54
C ALA A 194 -12.70 -4.65 1.33
N LEU A 195 -12.07 -5.40 2.24
CA LEU A 195 -10.91 -4.96 3.01
C LEU A 195 -9.73 -4.60 2.10
N SER A 196 -9.35 -5.49 1.18
CA SER A 196 -8.20 -5.29 0.28
C SER A 196 -8.37 -4.05 -0.58
N VAL A 197 -9.57 -3.84 -1.13
CA VAL A 197 -9.85 -2.65 -1.95
C VAL A 197 -9.90 -1.40 -1.07
N GLY A 198 -10.58 -1.47 0.09
CA GLY A 198 -10.69 -0.35 1.02
C GLY A 198 -9.32 0.13 1.52
N SER A 199 -8.48 -0.78 2.02
CA SER A 199 -7.15 -0.44 2.51
C SER A 199 -6.26 0.13 1.39
N VAL A 200 -6.26 -0.47 0.20
CA VAL A 200 -5.33 0.00 -0.85
C VAL A 200 -5.80 1.32 -1.47
N PHE A 201 -7.07 1.43 -1.85
CA PHE A 201 -7.53 2.56 -2.66
C PHE A 201 -7.66 3.86 -1.87
N PHE A 202 -7.95 3.79 -0.57
CA PHE A 202 -8.06 4.99 0.26
C PHE A 202 -6.71 5.56 0.72
N GLY A 203 -5.60 4.83 0.56
CA GLY A 203 -4.28 5.33 0.91
C GLY A 203 -3.92 6.65 0.19
N ALA A 204 -4.54 6.93 -0.96
CA ALA A 204 -4.39 8.18 -1.72
C ALA A 204 -5.27 9.35 -1.23
N MET A 205 -6.10 9.15 -0.21
CA MET A 205 -7.02 10.19 0.28
C MET A 205 -6.29 11.35 0.98
N THR A 206 -5.09 11.10 1.52
CA THR A 206 -4.26 12.13 2.15
C THR A 206 -2.77 11.93 1.82
N TYR A 207 -1.94 12.94 2.10
CA TYR A 207 -0.49 12.84 1.93
C TYR A 207 0.19 11.86 2.87
N ILE A 208 -0.41 11.58 4.04
CA ILE A 208 0.17 10.68 5.04
C ILE A 208 -0.43 9.27 4.96
N GLY A 209 -1.38 9.04 4.06
CA GLY A 209 -2.00 7.73 3.90
C GLY A 209 -1.03 6.65 3.42
N ASN A 210 0.08 7.03 2.77
CA ASN A 210 1.23 6.14 2.55
C ASN A 210 2.53 6.92 2.31
N GLY A 211 3.68 6.24 2.48
CA GLY A 211 5.01 6.82 2.27
C GLY A 211 5.24 7.43 0.88
N PRO A 212 4.90 6.74 -0.24
CA PRO A 212 5.03 7.29 -1.58
C PRO A 212 4.30 8.63 -1.81
N ASN A 213 3.09 8.82 -1.28
CA ASN A 213 2.35 10.07 -1.41
C ASN A 213 3.06 11.24 -0.73
N PHE A 214 3.60 10.99 0.47
CA PHE A 214 4.39 11.97 1.20
C PHE A 214 5.66 12.34 0.43
N MET A 215 6.33 11.34 -0.14
CA MET A 215 7.54 11.52 -0.95
C MET A 215 7.28 12.34 -2.21
N VAL A 216 6.21 12.06 -2.95
CA VAL A 216 5.83 12.83 -4.15
C VAL A 216 5.56 14.30 -3.80
N LYS A 217 4.85 14.56 -2.68
CA LYS A 217 4.64 15.93 -2.19
C LYS A 217 5.96 16.63 -1.89
N ALA A 218 6.86 15.99 -1.14
CA ALA A 218 8.14 16.58 -0.75
C ALA A 218 9.00 16.92 -1.97
N ILE A 219 9.08 16.02 -2.94
CA ILE A 219 9.81 16.25 -4.20
C ILE A 219 9.20 17.43 -4.97
N ALA A 220 7.88 17.48 -5.10
CA ALA A 220 7.21 18.58 -5.81
C ALA A 220 7.47 19.95 -5.14
N GLU A 221 7.41 20.01 -3.81
CA GLU A 221 7.72 21.23 -3.06
C GLU A 221 9.19 21.64 -3.21
N GLN A 222 10.12 20.69 -3.18
CA GLN A 222 11.56 20.93 -3.41
C GLN A 222 11.83 21.50 -4.82
N GLN A 223 11.06 21.08 -5.82
CA GLN A 223 11.11 21.60 -7.19
C GLN A 223 10.37 22.94 -7.38
N GLY A 224 9.91 23.57 -6.30
CA GLY A 224 9.24 24.87 -6.33
C GLY A 224 7.76 24.81 -6.73
N VAL A 225 7.17 23.62 -6.87
CA VAL A 225 5.73 23.46 -7.14
C VAL A 225 4.96 23.71 -5.85
N LYS A 226 4.03 24.67 -5.89
CA LYS A 226 3.16 24.97 -4.74
C LYS A 226 2.12 23.87 -4.54
N MET A 227 2.43 22.93 -3.66
CA MET A 227 1.50 21.87 -3.26
C MET A 227 0.43 22.40 -2.31
N PRO A 228 -0.84 21.96 -2.41
CA PRO A 228 -1.86 22.33 -1.44
C PRO A 228 -1.51 21.73 -0.06
N GLY A 229 -1.81 22.46 1.02
CA GLY A 229 -1.69 21.95 2.38
C GLY A 229 -2.65 20.78 2.65
N PHE A 230 -2.47 20.09 3.79
CA PHE A 230 -3.17 18.84 4.11
C PHE A 230 -4.70 18.90 3.91
N PHE A 231 -5.39 19.83 4.59
CA PHE A 231 -6.84 19.97 4.46
C PHE A 231 -7.29 20.49 3.10
N ALA A 232 -6.47 21.36 2.48
CA ALA A 232 -6.76 21.87 1.15
C ALA A 232 -6.70 20.76 0.10
N TYR A 233 -5.77 19.81 0.24
CA TYR A 233 -5.70 18.62 -0.61
C TYR A 233 -6.99 17.79 -0.51
N ILE A 234 -7.44 17.52 0.72
CA ILE A 234 -8.66 16.73 0.96
C ILE A 234 -9.88 17.41 0.32
N VAL A 235 -10.10 18.69 0.61
CA VAL A 235 -11.29 19.41 0.16
C VAL A 235 -11.29 19.67 -1.35
N LYS A 236 -10.14 20.01 -1.93
CA LYS A 236 -10.06 20.40 -3.35
C LYS A 236 -9.87 19.22 -4.31
N TYR A 237 -9.31 18.11 -3.84
CA TYR A 237 -8.94 17.00 -4.72
C TYR A 237 -9.57 15.68 -4.27
N THR A 238 -9.35 15.29 -3.02
CA THR A 238 -9.81 13.99 -2.53
C THR A 238 -11.34 13.85 -2.56
N LEU A 239 -12.06 14.76 -1.92
CA LEU A 239 -13.54 14.72 -1.84
C LEU A 239 -14.24 14.86 -3.21
N PRO A 240 -13.83 15.77 -4.13
CA PRO A 240 -14.53 15.92 -5.40
C PRO A 240 -14.13 14.90 -6.48
N PHE A 241 -12.92 14.31 -6.43
CA PHE A 241 -12.45 13.43 -7.50
C PHE A 241 -12.25 11.98 -7.05
N LEU A 242 -11.59 11.74 -5.92
CA LEU A 242 -11.28 10.39 -5.48
C LEU A 242 -12.48 9.74 -4.78
N LEU A 243 -13.10 10.43 -3.81
CA LEU A 243 -14.22 9.88 -3.03
C LEU A 243 -15.40 9.40 -3.90
N PRO A 244 -15.82 10.08 -4.99
CA PRO A 244 -16.89 9.58 -5.85
C PRO A 244 -16.50 8.29 -6.56
N VAL A 245 -15.24 8.14 -6.99
CA VAL A 245 -14.73 6.90 -7.58
C VAL A 245 -14.79 5.77 -6.55
N LEU A 246 -14.36 6.04 -5.31
CA LEU A 246 -14.41 5.06 -4.22
C LEU A 246 -15.86 4.69 -3.85
N ALA A 247 -16.79 5.64 -3.88
CA ALA A 247 -18.20 5.38 -3.65
C ALA A 247 -18.83 4.53 -4.78
N ILE A 248 -18.46 4.76 -6.04
CA ILE A 248 -18.90 3.93 -7.17
C ILE A 248 -18.38 2.50 -7.02
N ILE A 249 -17.10 2.33 -6.65
CA ILE A 249 -16.54 0.99 -6.40
C ILE A 249 -17.28 0.28 -5.28
N TRP A 250 -17.56 0.98 -4.18
CA TRP A 250 -18.38 0.42 -3.10
C TRP A 250 -19.77 0.03 -3.59
N LEU A 251 -20.47 0.91 -4.31
CA LEU A 251 -21.82 0.64 -4.82
C LEU A 251 -21.87 -0.60 -5.71
N LEU A 252 -20.91 -0.76 -6.61
CA LEU A 252 -20.90 -1.84 -7.58
C LEU A 252 -20.53 -3.21 -7.00
N PHE A 253 -19.71 -3.26 -5.94
CA PHE A 253 -19.11 -4.52 -5.48
C PHE A 253 -19.41 -4.87 -4.02
N PHE A 254 -19.71 -3.89 -3.17
CA PHE A 254 -19.75 -4.08 -1.71
C PHE A 254 -20.97 -3.45 -1.03
N SER A 255 -21.89 -2.85 -1.80
CA SER A 255 -23.15 -2.37 -1.24
C SER A 255 -24.11 -3.53 -1.04
N SER A 256 -24.85 -3.50 0.06
CA SER A 256 -25.94 -4.44 0.34
C SER A 256 -27.28 -3.97 -0.26
N LEU A 257 -27.23 -3.03 -1.20
CA LEU A 257 -28.39 -2.35 -1.78
C LEU A 257 -28.98 -3.11 -2.99
N PHE A 258 -28.32 -4.18 -3.44
CA PHE A 258 -28.76 -5.06 -4.53
C PHE A 258 -28.44 -6.52 -4.20
#